data_AF-A0A7V0NSC2-F1
#
_entry.id   AF-A0A7V0NSC2-F1
#
_cell.length_a   1.000
_cell.length_b   1.000
_cell.length_c   1.000
_cell.angle_alpha   90.00
_cell.angle_beta   90.00
_cell.angle_gamma   90.00
#
_symmetry.space_group_name_H-M   'P 1'
#
loop_
_entity.id
_entity.type
_entity.pdbx_description
1 polymer ?
#
loop_
_entity_poly.entity_id
_entity_poly.type
_entity_poly.pdbx_seq_one_letter_code
_entity_poly.pdbx_strand_id
1 'polypeptide(L)'
;MHPKSDRRPTAWVGRAAIAALVLVTVVGCARSADRGEVQASGRTPFAPESVEATQAIANCLRDRGFAAEVATGVGIQPGIDIPVGGQGPQAMEDALEACQSELTAAGVIEPVSRFSPTRLERLYRDYQDAAACLRDLGYEVPEAPSLEAFIETNAAAWDPFSDVPATRSDQERAYGECWDY
;
A
#
# COMPACT_ATOMS: atom_id res chain seq x y z
N MET A 1 -3.00 -7.29 -59.07
CA MET A 1 -4.21 -6.77 -59.75
C MET A 1 -5.37 -7.73 -59.52
N HIS A 2 -6.24 -7.42 -58.56
CA HIS A 2 -7.48 -8.16 -58.30
C HIS A 2 -8.65 -7.16 -58.29
N PRO A 3 -9.70 -7.36 -59.10
CA PRO A 3 -10.78 -6.41 -59.25
C PRO A 3 -11.93 -6.61 -58.25
N LYS A 4 -12.49 -5.47 -57.83
CA LYS A 4 -13.89 -5.09 -57.53
C LYS A 4 -14.86 -6.23 -57.17
N SER A 5 -15.42 -6.24 -55.96
CA SER A 5 -16.60 -5.46 -55.53
C SER A 5 -17.86 -5.82 -56.32
N ASP A 6 -18.62 -6.79 -55.80
CA ASP A 6 -19.98 -7.07 -56.21
C ASP A 6 -20.98 -6.53 -55.20
N ARG A 7 -21.69 -5.49 -55.62
CA ARG A 7 -22.91 -4.99 -54.98
C ARG A 7 -24.09 -5.83 -55.47
N ARG A 8 -24.96 -6.28 -54.57
CA ARG A 8 -26.32 -6.68 -54.93
C ARG A 8 -27.34 -5.77 -54.25
N PRO A 9 -28.22 -5.13 -55.03
CA PRO A 9 -29.35 -4.37 -54.52
C PRO A 9 -30.60 -5.27 -54.51
N THR A 10 -31.38 -5.24 -53.42
CA THR A 10 -32.80 -5.59 -53.50
C THR A 10 -33.56 -4.82 -52.44
N ALA A 11 -34.19 -3.74 -52.88
CA ALA A 11 -35.28 -3.07 -52.20
C ALA A 11 -36.48 -4.01 -52.12
N TRP A 12 -37.10 -4.13 -50.94
CA TRP A 12 -38.50 -4.52 -50.83
C TRP A 12 -39.20 -3.56 -49.86
N VAL A 13 -40.01 -2.71 -50.48
CA VAL A 13 -40.96 -1.81 -49.84
C VAL A 13 -42.16 -2.65 -49.39
N GLY A 14 -42.48 -2.60 -48.11
CA GLY A 14 -43.69 -3.21 -47.55
C GLY A 14 -44.23 -2.34 -46.42
N ARG A 15 -45.01 -1.32 -46.79
CA ARG A 15 -45.77 -0.49 -45.85
C ARG A 15 -46.90 -1.33 -45.24
N ALA A 16 -46.96 -1.43 -43.92
CA ALA A 16 -48.18 -1.74 -43.21
C ALA A 16 -48.31 -0.77 -42.04
N ALA A 17 -49.18 0.23 -42.22
CA ALA A 17 -49.61 1.12 -41.17
C ALA A 17 -50.64 0.40 -40.30
N ILE A 18 -50.38 0.31 -38.99
CA ILE A 18 -51.44 0.18 -37.99
C ILE A 18 -51.15 1.21 -36.92
N ALA A 19 -52.01 2.22 -36.88
CA ALA A 19 -52.08 3.23 -35.86
C ALA A 19 -52.56 2.60 -34.55
N ALA A 20 -51.76 2.73 -33.49
CA ALA A 20 -52.22 2.61 -32.12
C ALA A 20 -51.67 3.82 -31.36
N LEU A 21 -52.55 4.81 -31.17
CA LEU A 21 -52.37 5.93 -30.26
C LEU A 21 -52.26 5.37 -28.84
N VAL A 22 -51.04 5.26 -28.32
CA VAL A 22 -50.80 5.12 -26.89
C VAL A 22 -50.25 6.45 -26.41
N LEU A 23 -51.16 7.24 -25.83
CA LEU A 23 -50.90 8.53 -25.21
C LEU A 23 -50.19 8.27 -23.87
N VAL A 24 -48.87 8.04 -23.91
CA VAL A 24 -48.04 7.95 -22.71
C VAL A 24 -47.72 9.37 -22.25
N THR A 25 -48.43 9.82 -21.24
CA THR A 25 -48.11 11.03 -20.47
C THR A 25 -46.79 10.80 -19.72
N VAL A 26 -45.68 11.25 -20.29
CA VAL A 26 -44.40 11.36 -19.57
C VAL A 26 -44.48 12.58 -18.65
N VAL A 27 -45.15 12.41 -17.51
CA VAL A 27 -45.02 13.30 -16.36
C VAL A 27 -43.62 13.08 -15.80
N GLY A 28 -42.84 14.15 -15.77
CA GLY A 28 -41.40 14.10 -15.57
C GLY A 28 -40.96 13.67 -14.18
N CYS A 29 -39.71 13.22 -14.12
CA CYS A 29 -38.80 13.66 -13.08
C CYS A 29 -37.64 14.33 -13.81
N ALA A 30 -37.53 15.65 -13.64
CA ALA A 30 -36.24 16.30 -13.72
C ALA A 30 -35.33 15.52 -12.76
N ARG A 31 -34.43 14.71 -13.31
CA ARG A 31 -33.41 14.06 -12.53
C ARG A 31 -32.50 15.20 -12.10
N SER A 32 -32.76 15.71 -10.90
CA SER A 32 -31.83 16.56 -10.19
C SER A 32 -30.46 15.96 -10.43
N ALA A 33 -29.57 16.79 -10.97
CA ALA A 33 -28.16 16.56 -10.81
C ALA A 33 -27.96 16.47 -9.29
N ASP A 34 -28.02 15.24 -8.78
CA ASP A 34 -27.24 14.85 -7.63
C ASP A 34 -25.83 15.25 -8.04
N ARG A 35 -25.42 16.45 -7.63
CA ARG A 35 -24.03 16.62 -7.23
C ARG A 35 -23.88 15.49 -6.23
N GLY A 36 -23.25 14.41 -6.67
CA GLY A 36 -22.72 13.41 -5.78
C GLY A 36 -21.83 14.18 -4.82
N GLU A 37 -22.43 14.62 -3.73
CA GLU A 37 -21.79 14.68 -2.44
C GLU A 37 -21.08 13.35 -2.36
N VAL A 38 -19.76 13.41 -2.48
CA VAL A 38 -18.89 12.26 -2.36
C VAL A 38 -19.23 11.70 -0.99
N GLN A 39 -20.15 10.72 -0.95
CA GLN A 39 -20.35 9.90 0.22
C GLN A 39 -19.01 9.24 0.40
N ALA A 40 -18.23 9.77 1.35
CA ALA A 40 -17.15 9.06 1.98
C ALA A 40 -17.73 7.69 2.32
N SER A 41 -17.40 6.70 1.50
CA SER A 41 -17.84 5.33 1.70
C SER A 41 -17.51 4.98 3.14
N GLY A 42 -18.53 4.71 3.96
CA GLY A 42 -18.44 4.48 5.41
C GLY A 42 -17.71 3.21 5.79
N ARG A 43 -16.58 2.96 5.13
CA ARG A 43 -15.63 1.89 5.40
C ARG A 43 -14.66 2.44 6.43
N THR A 44 -14.50 1.73 7.55
CA THR A 44 -13.43 2.01 8.51
C THR A 44 -12.09 1.95 7.77
N PRO A 45 -11.19 2.93 7.98
CA PRO A 45 -9.85 2.88 7.41
C PRO A 45 -9.13 1.59 7.85
N PHE A 46 -8.21 1.12 7.02
CA PHE A 46 -7.43 -0.08 7.35
C PHE A 46 -6.36 0.26 8.40
N ALA A 47 -6.21 -0.60 9.40
CA ALA A 47 -5.11 -0.48 10.38
C ALA A 47 -3.75 -0.53 9.66
N PRO A 48 -2.74 0.28 10.05
CA PRO A 48 -1.48 0.40 9.31
C PRO A 48 -0.73 -0.93 9.13
N GLU A 49 -0.87 -1.85 10.08
CA GLU A 49 -0.26 -3.18 10.08
C GLU A 49 -1.03 -4.24 9.27
N SER A 50 -2.21 -3.91 8.75
CA SER A 50 -3.05 -4.85 8.00
C SER A 50 -2.51 -5.11 6.59
N VAL A 51 -2.83 -6.29 6.04
CA VAL A 51 -2.49 -6.64 4.65
C VAL A 51 -3.11 -5.64 3.68
N GLU A 52 -4.32 -5.16 3.97
CA GLU A 52 -5.05 -4.20 3.15
C GLU A 52 -4.37 -2.83 3.11
N ALA A 53 -3.83 -2.35 4.23
CA ALA A 53 -3.04 -1.12 4.27
C ALA A 53 -1.75 -1.27 3.46
N THR A 54 -1.02 -2.39 3.65
CA THR A 54 0.20 -2.69 2.88
C THR A 54 -0.10 -2.76 1.37
N GLN A 55 -1.21 -3.38 0.98
CA GLN A 55 -1.65 -3.45 -0.41
C GLN A 55 -2.00 -2.08 -0.98
N ALA A 56 -2.69 -1.23 -0.21
CA ALA A 56 -3.02 0.12 -0.64
C ALA A 56 -1.75 0.97 -0.89
N ILE A 57 -0.77 0.87 0.01
CA ILE A 57 0.52 1.57 -0.14
C ILE A 57 1.30 1.02 -1.35
N ALA A 58 1.38 -0.31 -1.51
CA ALA A 58 2.05 -0.92 -2.66
C ALA A 58 1.41 -0.51 -3.99
N ASN A 59 0.08 -0.38 -4.06
CA ASN A 59 -0.62 0.13 -5.24
C ASN A 59 -0.20 1.58 -5.53
N CYS A 60 -0.20 2.43 -4.50
CA CYS A 60 0.18 3.83 -4.62
C CYS A 60 1.63 4.02 -5.11
N LEU A 61 2.55 3.16 -4.65
CA LEU A 61 3.95 3.12 -5.11
C LEU A 61 4.05 2.65 -6.57
N ARG A 62 3.25 1.67 -6.99
CA ARG A 62 3.18 1.22 -8.39
C ARG A 62 2.67 2.31 -9.32
N ASP A 63 1.67 3.07 -8.90
CA ASP A 63 1.17 4.23 -9.65
C ASP A 63 2.23 5.32 -9.83
N ARG A 64 3.26 5.34 -8.96
CA ARG A 64 4.44 6.22 -9.02
C ARG A 64 5.65 5.58 -9.72
N GLY A 65 5.47 4.41 -10.33
CA GLY A 65 6.51 3.74 -11.12
C GLY A 65 7.51 2.92 -10.32
N PHE A 66 7.22 2.59 -9.07
CA PHE A 66 8.00 1.63 -8.30
C PHE A 66 7.46 0.21 -8.52
N ALA A 67 8.34 -0.78 -8.68
CA ALA A 67 7.94 -2.18 -8.83
C ALA A 67 7.61 -2.82 -7.46
N ALA A 68 6.69 -2.21 -6.71
CA ALA A 68 6.34 -2.63 -5.35
C ALA A 68 5.44 -3.87 -5.35
N GLU A 69 5.84 -4.89 -4.60
CA GLU A 69 5.13 -6.14 -4.41
C GLU A 69 4.82 -6.33 -2.91
N VAL A 70 3.68 -6.94 -2.58
CA VAL A 70 3.34 -7.25 -1.19
C VAL A 70 3.93 -8.60 -0.81
N ALA A 71 4.86 -8.60 0.14
CA ALA A 71 5.39 -9.82 0.73
C ALA A 71 4.47 -10.27 1.87
N THR A 72 3.93 -11.49 1.76
CA THR A 72 3.20 -12.16 2.84
C THR A 72 3.85 -13.51 3.15
N GLY A 73 4.02 -13.83 4.42
CA GLY A 73 4.62 -15.09 4.89
C GLY A 73 4.08 -15.50 6.25
N VAL A 74 4.12 -16.80 6.56
CA VAL A 74 3.69 -17.31 7.88
C VAL A 74 4.65 -16.75 8.94
N GLY A 75 4.12 -15.95 9.87
CA GLY A 75 4.92 -15.33 10.93
C GLY A 75 5.68 -14.06 10.52
N ILE A 76 5.46 -13.52 9.31
CA ILE A 76 6.08 -12.27 8.84
C ILE A 76 4.99 -11.20 8.74
N GLN A 77 5.22 -10.02 9.33
CA GLN A 77 4.35 -8.85 9.15
C GLN A 77 4.26 -8.52 7.65
N PRO A 78 3.07 -8.23 7.09
CA PRO A 78 2.94 -7.86 5.68
C PRO A 78 3.87 -6.69 5.33
N GLY A 79 4.80 -6.94 4.42
CA GLY A 79 5.81 -5.97 3.99
C GLY A 79 5.66 -5.57 2.53
N ILE A 80 6.37 -4.53 2.13
CA ILE A 80 6.50 -4.15 0.72
C ILE A 80 7.91 -4.51 0.26
N ASP A 81 8.01 -5.44 -0.69
CA ASP A 81 9.26 -5.78 -1.36
C ASP A 81 9.37 -4.99 -2.65
N ILE A 82 10.56 -4.45 -2.92
CA ILE A 82 10.83 -3.63 -4.09
C ILE A 82 12.17 -4.07 -4.68
N PRO A 83 12.18 -4.65 -5.90
CA PRO A 83 13.40 -5.15 -6.51
C PRO A 83 14.52 -4.11 -6.56
N VAL A 84 15.70 -4.52 -6.12
CA VAL A 84 16.94 -3.72 -6.23
C VAL A 84 17.27 -3.43 -7.69
N GLY A 85 17.48 -2.15 -8.02
CA GLY A 85 17.80 -1.68 -9.38
C GLY A 85 16.90 -0.57 -9.92
N GLY A 86 15.96 -0.08 -9.11
CA GLY A 86 15.08 1.05 -9.45
C GLY A 86 15.61 2.43 -9.05
N GLN A 87 14.67 3.31 -8.72
CA GLN A 87 14.91 4.67 -8.22
C GLN A 87 15.69 4.60 -6.88
N GLY A 88 16.56 5.58 -6.60
CA GLY A 88 17.42 5.56 -5.40
C GLY A 88 16.64 5.58 -4.07
N PRO A 89 17.30 5.25 -2.94
CA PRO A 89 16.65 5.08 -1.63
C PRO A 89 15.85 6.31 -1.18
N GLN A 90 16.37 7.53 -1.42
CA GLN A 90 15.64 8.76 -1.10
C GLN A 90 14.32 8.88 -1.87
N ALA A 91 14.33 8.58 -3.17
CA ALA A 91 13.11 8.67 -3.99
C ALA A 91 12.04 7.68 -3.50
N MET A 92 12.47 6.52 -2.97
CA MET A 92 11.57 5.55 -2.35
C MET A 92 10.93 6.10 -1.07
N GLU A 93 11.75 6.64 -0.17
CA GLU A 93 11.27 7.20 1.10
C GLU A 93 10.27 8.33 0.87
N ASP A 94 10.61 9.26 -0.03
CA ASP A 94 9.73 10.38 -0.39
C ASP A 94 8.39 9.89 -0.98
N ALA A 95 8.43 8.84 -1.82
CA ALA A 95 7.23 8.27 -2.41
C ALA A 95 6.38 7.49 -1.40
N LEU A 96 7.01 6.77 -0.47
CA LEU A 96 6.34 6.06 0.60
C LEU A 96 5.63 7.03 1.54
N GLU A 97 6.30 8.10 1.96
CA GLU A 97 5.73 9.16 2.80
C GLU A 97 4.54 9.82 2.11
N ALA A 98 4.69 10.20 0.83
CA ALA A 98 3.62 10.78 0.04
C ALA A 98 2.41 9.83 -0.05
N CYS A 99 2.65 8.55 -0.30
CA CYS A 99 1.59 7.53 -0.38
C CYS A 99 0.85 7.36 0.95
N GLN A 100 1.57 7.26 2.07
CA GLN A 100 0.95 7.15 3.39
C GLN A 100 0.11 8.38 3.72
N SER A 101 0.63 9.58 3.42
CA SER A 101 -0.06 10.85 3.64
C SER A 101 -1.35 10.95 2.83
N GLU A 102 -1.31 10.64 1.53
CA GLU A 102 -2.48 10.67 0.64
C GLU A 102 -3.55 9.66 1.05
N LEU A 103 -3.15 8.42 1.35
CA LEU A 103 -4.07 7.36 1.75
C LEU A 103 -4.71 7.65 3.12
N THR A 104 -3.96 8.25 4.04
CA THR A 104 -4.48 8.71 5.33
C THR A 104 -5.48 9.85 5.15
N ALA A 105 -5.14 10.86 4.34
CA ALA A 105 -6.02 12.00 4.05
C ALA A 105 -7.31 11.57 3.34
N ALA A 106 -7.24 10.52 2.52
CA ALA A 106 -8.39 9.91 1.85
C ALA A 106 -9.20 8.97 2.77
N GLY A 107 -8.76 8.73 4.01
CA GLY A 107 -9.41 7.81 4.95
C GLY A 107 -9.34 6.34 4.52
N VAL A 108 -8.37 5.97 3.69
CA VAL A 108 -8.17 4.58 3.23
C VAL A 108 -7.41 3.78 4.27
N ILE A 109 -6.36 4.37 4.85
CA ILE A 109 -5.59 3.80 5.96
C ILE A 109 -5.75 4.69 7.18
N GLU A 110 -5.69 4.09 8.37
CA GLU A 110 -5.57 4.85 9.60
C GLU A 110 -4.24 5.63 9.58
N PRO A 111 -4.19 6.81 10.22
CA PRO A 111 -2.91 7.48 10.44
C PRO A 111 -1.97 6.48 11.10
N VAL A 112 -0.74 6.38 10.60
CA VAL A 112 0.29 5.54 11.22
C VAL A 112 0.44 6.04 12.66
N SER A 113 -0.19 5.33 13.59
CA SER A 113 -0.20 5.78 14.97
C SER A 113 1.22 5.66 15.47
N ARG A 114 1.76 6.74 16.06
CA ARG A 114 2.98 6.61 16.85
C ARG A 114 2.74 5.49 17.85
N PHE A 115 3.69 4.57 17.95
CA PHE A 115 3.63 3.54 18.97
C PHE A 115 3.44 4.22 20.32
N SER A 116 2.62 3.62 21.19
CA SER A 116 2.46 4.16 22.54
C SER A 116 3.82 4.20 23.23
N PRO A 117 4.09 5.18 24.12
CA PRO A 117 5.36 5.23 24.84
C PRO A 117 5.70 3.89 25.51
N THR A 118 4.73 3.23 26.13
CA THR A 118 4.92 1.90 26.74
C THR A 118 5.31 0.81 25.73
N ARG A 119 4.81 0.88 24.49
CA ARG A 119 5.24 -0.05 23.42
C ARG A 119 6.64 0.27 22.95
N LEU A 120 7.00 1.55 22.79
CA LEU A 120 8.35 1.98 22.43
C LEU A 120 9.38 1.62 23.51
N GLU A 121 9.03 1.75 24.78
CA GLU A 121 9.87 1.32 25.90
C GLU A 121 10.11 -0.19 25.94
N ARG A 122 9.14 -0.99 25.48
CA ARG A 122 9.30 -2.44 25.35
C ARG A 122 10.20 -2.75 24.16
N LEU A 123 9.85 -2.22 22.99
CA LEU A 123 10.61 -2.39 21.75
C LEU A 123 12.07 -2.00 21.93
N TYR A 124 12.34 -0.90 22.64
CA TYR A 124 13.70 -0.45 22.93
C TYR A 124 14.48 -1.45 23.79
N ARG A 125 13.82 -2.10 24.77
CA ARG A 125 14.45 -3.18 25.57
C ARG A 125 14.70 -4.41 24.72
N ASP A 126 13.72 -4.83 23.93
CA ASP A 126 13.86 -5.97 23.03
C ASP A 126 15.01 -5.72 22.03
N TYR A 127 15.16 -4.49 21.52
CA TYR A 127 16.27 -4.09 20.64
C TYR A 127 17.62 -4.09 21.37
N GLN A 128 17.67 -3.74 22.66
CA GLN A 128 18.91 -3.86 23.44
C GLN A 128 19.32 -5.32 23.65
N ASP A 129 18.38 -6.21 23.92
CA ASP A 129 18.63 -7.64 24.08
C ASP A 129 19.13 -8.24 22.74
N ALA A 130 18.49 -7.87 21.63
CA ALA A 130 18.93 -8.25 20.29
C ALA A 130 20.33 -7.71 19.98
N ALA A 131 20.61 -6.43 20.30
CA ALA A 131 21.91 -5.81 20.11
C ALA A 131 23.02 -6.52 20.90
N ALA A 132 22.74 -7.01 22.10
CA ALA A 132 23.69 -7.80 22.87
C ALA A 132 23.97 -9.14 22.18
N CYS A 133 22.92 -9.87 21.79
CA CYS A 133 23.04 -11.13 21.06
C CYS A 133 23.82 -10.99 19.75
N LEU A 134 23.54 -9.95 18.95
CA LEU A 134 24.23 -9.70 17.69
C LEU A 134 25.74 -9.48 17.89
N ARG A 135 26.13 -8.74 18.94
CA ARG A 135 27.55 -8.56 19.30
C ARG A 135 28.20 -9.88 19.69
N ASP A 136 27.51 -10.74 20.43
CA ASP A 136 28.01 -12.08 20.80
C ASP A 136 28.19 -12.98 19.57
N LEU A 137 27.37 -12.81 18.54
CA LEU A 137 27.53 -13.46 17.22
C LEU A 137 28.62 -12.83 16.34
N GLY A 138 29.26 -11.76 16.81
CA GLY A 138 30.36 -11.09 16.12
C GLY A 138 29.94 -10.05 15.08
N TYR A 139 28.68 -9.61 15.09
CA TYR A 139 28.24 -8.50 14.25
C TYR A 139 28.61 -7.15 14.86
N GLU A 140 28.90 -6.17 14.01
CA GLU A 140 28.93 -4.77 14.41
C GLU A 140 27.48 -4.29 14.59
N VAL A 141 27.23 -3.56 15.68
CA VAL A 141 25.91 -3.04 16.02
C VAL A 141 26.04 -1.57 16.35
N PRO A 142 25.21 -0.68 15.76
CA PRO A 142 25.26 0.74 16.04
C PRO A 142 24.99 1.04 17.51
N GLU A 143 25.64 2.09 18.03
CA GLU A 143 25.40 2.58 19.39
C GLU A 143 23.93 2.98 19.56
N ALA A 144 23.33 2.49 20.65
CA ALA A 144 21.93 2.78 20.94
C ALA A 144 21.77 4.25 21.37
N PRO A 145 20.71 4.94 20.92
CA PRO A 145 20.38 6.28 21.41
C PRO A 145 19.88 6.23 22.86
N SER A 146 19.50 7.35 23.45
CA SER A 146 18.73 7.29 24.71
C SER A 146 17.32 6.76 24.43
N LEU A 147 16.67 6.17 25.45
CA LEU A 147 15.26 5.78 25.37
C LEU A 147 14.36 6.96 25.00
N GLU A 148 14.65 8.15 25.52
CA GLU A 148 13.92 9.38 25.20
C GLU A 148 14.01 9.71 23.71
N ALA A 149 15.23 9.71 23.14
CA ALA A 149 15.44 9.95 21.71
C ALA A 149 14.77 8.86 20.85
N PHE A 150 14.78 7.60 21.30
CA PHE A 150 14.07 6.51 20.62
C PHE A 150 12.55 6.71 20.61
N ILE A 151 11.98 7.19 21.73
CA ILE A 151 10.54 7.48 21.82
C ILE A 151 10.17 8.70 20.96
N GLU A 152 10.96 9.78 21.01
CA GLU A 152 10.70 11.01 20.27
C GLU A 152 10.67 10.78 18.76
N THR A 153 11.54 9.89 18.27
CA THR A 153 11.64 9.50 16.86
C THR A 153 10.71 8.35 16.49
N ASN A 154 9.91 7.84 17.44
CA ASN A 154 9.00 6.71 17.23
C ASN A 154 9.71 5.48 16.65
N ALA A 155 10.82 5.08 17.28
CA ALA A 155 11.70 3.98 16.88
C ALA A 155 12.50 4.18 15.57
N ALA A 156 12.36 5.31 14.87
CA ALA A 156 13.09 5.55 13.62
C ALA A 156 14.60 5.80 13.83
N ALA A 157 15.02 6.19 15.04
CA ALA A 157 16.43 6.54 15.29
C ALA A 157 17.39 5.36 15.32
N TRP A 158 16.91 4.12 15.52
CA TRP A 158 17.80 2.99 15.78
C TRP A 158 17.17 1.64 15.44
N ASP A 159 17.91 0.86 14.67
CA ASP A 159 17.67 -0.55 14.40
C ASP A 159 18.99 -1.30 14.64
N PRO A 160 19.07 -2.25 15.59
CA PRO A 160 20.30 -2.98 15.86
C PRO A 160 20.72 -3.90 14.71
N PHE A 161 19.83 -4.19 13.75
CA PHE A 161 20.11 -5.03 12.59
C PHE A 161 20.60 -4.26 11.36
N SER A 162 20.66 -2.91 11.40
CA SER A 162 20.95 -2.08 10.22
C SER A 162 22.29 -2.39 9.54
N ASP A 163 23.27 -2.82 10.34
CA ASP A 163 24.65 -3.07 9.88
C ASP A 163 24.93 -4.57 9.67
N VAL A 164 23.92 -5.44 9.89
CA VAL A 164 24.01 -6.86 9.56
C VAL A 164 24.10 -7.00 8.04
N PRO A 165 25.10 -7.74 7.50
CA PRO A 165 25.23 -7.92 6.06
C PRO A 165 23.93 -8.44 5.44
N ALA A 166 23.52 -7.84 4.32
CA ALA A 166 22.29 -8.21 3.62
C ALA A 166 22.34 -9.57 2.90
N THR A 167 23.32 -10.44 3.22
CA THR A 167 23.30 -11.80 2.69
C THR A 167 22.15 -12.56 3.34
N ARG A 168 21.46 -13.40 2.55
CA ARG A 168 20.34 -14.20 3.06
C ARG A 168 20.74 -15.03 4.29
N SER A 169 21.94 -15.62 4.28
CA SER A 169 22.43 -16.44 5.39
C SER A 169 22.70 -15.63 6.65
N ASP A 170 23.27 -14.42 6.53
CA ASP A 170 23.55 -13.59 7.70
C ASP A 170 22.26 -13.06 8.32
N GLN A 171 21.31 -12.64 7.48
CA GLN A 171 19.98 -12.19 7.92
C GLN A 171 19.18 -13.32 8.58
N GLU A 172 19.14 -14.51 7.97
CA GLU A 172 18.48 -15.68 8.58
C GLU A 172 19.09 -16.05 9.93
N ARG A 173 20.43 -15.97 10.08
CA ARG A 173 21.10 -16.22 11.35
C ARG A 173 20.81 -15.13 12.38
N ALA A 174 20.94 -13.86 11.99
CA ALA A 174 20.77 -12.73 12.89
C ALA A 174 19.34 -12.65 13.44
N TYR A 175 18.33 -12.66 12.57
CA TYR A 175 16.94 -12.62 13.02
C TYR A 175 16.52 -13.94 13.69
N GLY A 176 16.98 -15.09 13.20
CA GLY A 176 16.58 -16.39 13.76
C GLY A 176 17.13 -16.68 15.16
N GLU A 177 18.30 -16.11 15.51
CA GLU A 177 18.92 -16.33 16.82
C GLU A 177 18.72 -15.17 17.80
N CYS A 178 18.61 -13.93 17.31
CA CYS A 178 18.59 -12.74 18.15
C CYS A 178 17.24 -12.00 18.19
N TRP A 179 16.20 -12.50 17.53
CA TRP A 179 14.88 -11.88 17.54
C TRP A 179 13.77 -12.93 17.67
N ASP A 180 13.12 -12.96 18.84
CA ASP A 180 11.99 -13.85 19.11
C ASP A 180 10.69 -13.02 19.16
N TYR A 181 9.75 -13.30 18.26
CA TYR A 181 8.49 -12.56 18.09
C TYR A 181 7.36 -13.08 19.00
#